data_AF-A0A3D3KN38-F1
#
_entry.id   AF-A0A3D3KN38-F1
#
_cell.length_a   1.000
_cell.length_b   1.000
_cell.length_c   1.000
_cell.angle_alpha   90.00
_cell.angle_beta   90.00
_cell.angle_gamma   90.00
#
_symmetry.space_group_name_H-M   'P 1'
#
loop_
_entity.id
_entity.type
_entity.pdbx_description
1 polymer ?
#
loop_
_entity_poly.entity_id
_entity_poly.type
_entity_poly.pdbx_seq_one_letter_code
_entity_poly.pdbx_strand_id
1 'polypeptide(L)'
;MCKRLFREKFGYEMMGQFSDDISKFRQATILGFIESLCELAVSKGLINALCVFPMHDPRFGIYQWEKIMENKYLSVFGSDPYWLAFEKDMEEFVRSVARDVVALCKKYDKEPQIWIQGFRVPSGREDEVKRAIDIAREEGVNNIAVWSYGGSECMSYLQSERPEEVWKRVSEAFNGLRDR
;
A
#
# COMPACT_ATOMS: atom_id res chain seq x y z
N MET A 1 -2.64 -25.08 -13.06
CA MET A 1 -1.73 -24.99 -11.90
C MET A 1 -2.48 -24.74 -10.59
N CYS A 2 -3.19 -23.62 -10.42
CA CYS A 2 -3.84 -23.26 -9.14
C CYS A 2 -4.84 -24.30 -8.61
N LYS A 3 -5.75 -24.82 -9.45
CA LYS A 3 -6.71 -25.87 -9.04
C LYS A 3 -6.03 -27.14 -8.51
N ARG A 4 -4.90 -27.53 -9.12
CA ARG A 4 -4.10 -28.69 -8.68
C ARG A 4 -3.50 -28.45 -7.30
N LEU A 5 -2.83 -27.31 -7.10
CA LEU A 5 -2.23 -26.93 -5.81
C LEU A 5 -3.29 -26.77 -4.70
N PHE A 6 -4.46 -26.24 -5.05
CA PHE A 6 -5.59 -26.16 -4.12
C PHE A 6 -6.03 -27.56 -3.68
N ARG A 7 -6.24 -28.48 -4.62
CA ARG A 7 -6.63 -29.86 -4.32
C ARG A 7 -5.58 -30.60 -3.50
N GLU A 8 -4.30 -30.39 -3.78
CA GLU A 8 -3.21 -30.95 -2.97
C GLU A 8 -3.22 -30.44 -1.53
N LYS A 9 -3.59 -29.17 -1.31
CA LYS A 9 -3.63 -28.56 0.02
C LYS A 9 -4.90 -28.87 0.83
N PHE A 10 -6.07 -28.90 0.18
CA PHE A 10 -7.37 -28.99 0.85
C PHE A 10 -8.08 -30.33 0.63
N GLY A 11 -7.59 -31.18 -0.28
CA GLY A 11 -8.14 -32.52 -0.54
C GLY A 11 -9.40 -32.55 -1.41
N TYR A 12 -9.85 -31.41 -1.95
CA TYR A 12 -11.03 -31.32 -2.81
C TYR A 12 -10.85 -30.34 -3.98
N GLU A 13 -11.72 -30.42 -4.98
CA GLU A 13 -11.66 -29.57 -6.17
C GLU A 13 -11.99 -28.11 -5.85
N MET A 14 -11.21 -27.19 -6.43
CA MET A 14 -11.46 -25.76 -6.27
C MET A 14 -12.75 -25.35 -7.00
N MET A 15 -13.76 -24.98 -6.23
CA MET A 15 -15.04 -24.48 -6.75
C MET A 15 -14.90 -23.06 -7.30
N GLY A 16 -15.79 -22.66 -8.22
CA GLY A 16 -15.77 -21.33 -8.84
C GLY A 16 -16.29 -20.20 -7.94
N GLN A 17 -16.96 -20.54 -6.83
CA GLN A 17 -17.50 -19.56 -5.87
C GLN A 17 -16.44 -19.22 -4.81
N PHE A 18 -16.40 -17.96 -4.38
CA PHE A 18 -15.47 -17.52 -3.34
C PHE A 18 -15.81 -18.19 -2.00
N SER A 19 -14.81 -18.74 -1.32
CA SER A 19 -14.94 -19.40 -0.02
C SER A 19 -13.74 -19.07 0.87
N ASP A 20 -13.84 -19.39 2.16
CA ASP A 20 -12.76 -19.18 3.12
C ASP A 20 -11.49 -19.95 2.73
N ASP A 21 -11.63 -21.18 2.26
CA ASP A 21 -10.47 -21.99 1.83
C ASP A 21 -9.83 -21.42 0.58
N ILE A 22 -10.63 -20.90 -0.37
CA ILE A 22 -10.10 -20.19 -1.54
C ILE A 22 -9.37 -18.91 -1.11
N SER A 23 -9.89 -18.19 -0.13
CA SER A 23 -9.26 -17.00 0.44
C SER A 23 -7.90 -17.32 1.07
N LYS A 24 -7.86 -18.34 1.94
CA LYS A 24 -6.64 -18.84 2.59
C LYS A 24 -5.63 -19.36 1.57
N PHE A 25 -6.10 -20.07 0.53
CA PHE A 25 -5.27 -20.56 -0.56
C PHE A 25 -4.63 -19.41 -1.34
N ARG A 26 -5.44 -18.42 -1.76
CA ARG A 26 -4.98 -17.25 -2.52
C ARG A 26 -3.93 -16.47 -1.74
N GLN A 27 -4.20 -16.15 -0.46
CA GLN A 27 -3.25 -15.43 0.38
C GLN A 27 -1.95 -16.24 0.59
N ALA A 28 -2.05 -17.52 0.95
CA ALA A 28 -0.85 -18.34 1.14
C ALA A 28 0.00 -18.45 -0.13
N THR A 29 -0.64 -18.53 -1.30
CA THR A 29 0.05 -18.60 -2.59
C THR A 29 0.82 -17.32 -2.89
N ILE A 30 0.18 -16.15 -2.72
CA ILE A 30 0.85 -14.87 -2.99
C ILE A 30 1.95 -14.56 -1.96
N LEU A 31 1.76 -14.91 -0.69
CA LEU A 31 2.78 -14.75 0.34
C LEU A 31 4.04 -15.57 0.04
N GLY A 32 3.89 -16.84 -0.33
CA GLY A 32 5.02 -17.68 -0.71
C GLY A 32 5.76 -17.16 -1.95
N PHE A 33 5.01 -16.64 -2.93
CA PHE A 33 5.61 -16.02 -4.11
C PHE A 33 6.39 -14.75 -3.77
N ILE A 34 5.81 -13.86 -2.97
CA ILE A 34 6.49 -12.64 -2.49
C ILE A 34 7.75 -13.00 -1.70
N GLU A 35 7.68 -14.00 -0.82
CA GLU A 35 8.86 -14.45 -0.05
C GLU A 35 9.99 -14.92 -0.97
N SER A 36 9.69 -15.73 -1.99
CA SER A 36 10.69 -16.17 -2.98
C SER A 36 11.30 -14.99 -3.76
N LEU A 37 10.49 -13.99 -4.13
CA LEU A 37 10.99 -12.79 -4.80
C LEU A 37 11.89 -11.96 -3.89
N CYS A 38 11.47 -11.76 -2.64
CA CYS A 38 12.24 -11.01 -1.66
C CYS A 38 13.57 -11.69 -1.35
N GLU A 39 13.58 -13.01 -1.19
CA GLU A 39 14.79 -13.80 -1.01
C GLU A 39 15.75 -13.63 -2.19
N LEU A 40 15.24 -13.75 -3.42
CA LEU A 40 16.04 -13.52 -4.62
C LEU A 40 16.63 -12.10 -4.66
N ALA A 41 15.83 -11.08 -4.36
CA ALA A 41 16.28 -9.69 -4.32
C ALA A 41 17.40 -9.47 -3.28
N VAL A 42 17.23 -10.01 -2.06
CA VAL A 42 18.26 -9.96 -1.02
C VAL A 42 19.54 -10.69 -1.45
N SER A 43 19.42 -11.83 -2.16
CA SER A 43 20.58 -12.55 -2.71
C SER A 43 21.37 -11.73 -3.75
N LYS A 44 20.77 -10.66 -4.27
CA LYS A 44 21.38 -9.69 -5.19
C LYS A 44 21.77 -8.37 -4.51
N GLY A 45 21.65 -8.29 -3.17
CA GLY A 45 21.98 -7.09 -2.41
C GLY A 45 20.93 -5.98 -2.48
N LEU A 46 19.69 -6.30 -2.87
CA LEU A 46 18.59 -5.34 -2.97
C LEU A 46 17.76 -5.29 -1.68
N ILE A 47 17.12 -4.14 -1.46
CA ILE A 47 16.16 -3.91 -0.37
C ILE A 47 14.75 -4.15 -0.91
N ASN A 48 13.92 -4.86 -0.14
CA ASN A 48 12.53 -5.11 -0.50
C ASN A 48 11.59 -4.14 0.20
N ALA A 49 10.76 -3.47 -0.59
CA ALA A 49 9.63 -2.68 -0.14
C ALA A 49 8.34 -3.28 -0.72
N LEU A 50 7.31 -3.44 0.12
CA LEU A 50 6.01 -3.94 -0.29
C LEU A 50 4.89 -3.00 0.15
N CYS A 51 4.09 -2.57 -0.81
CA CYS A 51 2.85 -1.84 -0.57
C CYS A 51 1.66 -2.79 -0.78
N VAL A 52 0.70 -2.78 0.14
CA VAL A 52 -0.55 -3.55 0.05
C VAL A 52 -1.76 -2.68 0.32
N PHE A 53 -2.92 -3.10 -0.20
CA PHE A 53 -4.15 -2.36 -0.02
C PHE A 53 -4.51 -2.15 1.46
N PRO A 54 -5.08 -0.98 1.81
CA PRO A 54 -5.52 -0.61 3.17
C PRO A 54 -6.71 -1.44 3.68
N MET A 55 -7.24 -2.35 2.87
CA MET A 55 -8.47 -3.08 3.15
C MET A 55 -8.18 -4.52 3.56
N HIS A 56 -8.78 -4.94 4.68
CA HIS A 56 -8.67 -6.31 5.21
C HIS A 56 -9.73 -7.28 4.66
N ASP A 57 -10.27 -7.00 3.47
CA ASP A 57 -11.22 -7.90 2.82
C ASP A 57 -10.48 -8.99 2.01
N PRO A 58 -10.75 -10.28 2.26
CA PRO A 58 -10.08 -11.38 1.57
C PRO A 58 -10.20 -11.36 0.04
N ARG A 59 -11.19 -10.65 -0.52
CA ARG A 59 -11.35 -10.50 -1.96
C ARG A 59 -10.18 -9.78 -2.61
N PHE A 60 -9.49 -8.91 -1.87
CA PHE A 60 -8.30 -8.17 -2.32
C PHE A 60 -6.99 -8.98 -2.25
N GLY A 61 -7.04 -10.24 -1.81
CA GLY A 61 -5.90 -11.16 -1.85
C GLY A 61 -5.09 -11.19 -0.55
N ILE A 62 -4.41 -10.10 -0.20
CA ILE A 62 -3.69 -10.01 1.08
C ILE A 62 -4.48 -9.16 2.06
N TYR A 63 -5.07 -9.81 3.05
CA TYR A 63 -5.95 -9.20 4.03
C TYR A 63 -5.44 -9.35 5.48
N GLN A 64 -4.52 -10.28 5.72
CA GLN A 64 -3.83 -10.44 7.00
C GLN A 64 -2.41 -9.91 6.89
N TRP A 65 -2.23 -8.63 7.20
CA TRP A 65 -0.92 -7.99 7.08
C TRP A 65 0.15 -8.63 7.97
N GLU A 66 -0.19 -9.12 9.16
CA GLU A 66 0.80 -9.82 10.01
C GLU A 66 1.48 -10.97 9.29
N LYS A 67 0.79 -11.64 8.36
CA LYS A 67 1.35 -12.74 7.58
C LYS A 67 2.41 -12.32 6.58
N ILE A 68 2.34 -11.08 6.08
CA ILE A 68 3.44 -10.50 5.29
C ILE A 68 4.65 -10.24 6.18
N MET A 69 4.42 -9.72 7.38
CA MET A 69 5.50 -9.27 8.26
C MET A 69 6.38 -10.41 8.78
N GLU A 70 5.85 -11.63 8.79
CA GLU A 70 6.61 -12.87 9.04
C GLU A 70 7.73 -13.10 7.99
N ASN A 71 7.69 -12.46 6.82
CA ASN A 71 8.74 -12.51 5.81
C ASN A 71 10.00 -11.77 6.29
N LYS A 72 11.05 -12.54 6.60
CA LYS A 72 12.36 -12.04 7.05
C LYS A 72 13.15 -11.29 5.97
N TYR A 73 12.81 -11.48 4.69
CA TYR A 73 13.47 -10.81 3.57
C TYR A 73 12.82 -9.46 3.21
N LEU A 74 11.72 -9.09 3.88
CA LEU A 74 11.06 -7.81 3.71
C LEU A 74 11.63 -6.75 4.67
N SER A 75 12.03 -5.60 4.12
CA SER A 75 12.62 -4.50 4.90
C SER A 75 11.64 -3.35 5.14
N VAL A 76 10.87 -2.98 4.11
CA VAL A 76 9.90 -1.87 4.18
C VAL A 76 8.49 -2.39 3.92
N PHE A 77 7.54 -2.02 4.77
CA PHE A 77 6.14 -2.37 4.62
C PHE A 77 5.29 -1.09 4.58
N GLY A 78 4.35 -1.05 3.65
CA GLY A 78 3.46 0.09 3.51
C GLY A 78 2.10 -0.23 2.95
N SER A 79 1.28 0.81 2.92
CA SER A 79 -0.07 0.79 2.36
C SER A 79 -0.39 2.10 1.65
N ASP A 80 -1.51 2.10 0.92
CA ASP A 80 -1.94 3.17 0.02
C ASP A 80 -3.37 3.64 0.33
N PRO A 81 -3.57 4.46 1.39
CA PRO A 81 -4.88 5.00 1.79
C PRO A 81 -5.40 6.06 0.80
N TYR A 82 -5.71 5.66 -0.43
CA TYR A 82 -6.24 6.52 -1.50
C TYR A 82 -7.71 6.88 -1.27
N TRP A 83 -7.95 7.86 -0.40
CA TRP A 83 -9.29 8.20 0.10
C TRP A 83 -10.31 8.55 -1.00
N LEU A 84 -9.89 9.17 -2.11
CA LEU A 84 -10.80 9.46 -3.23
C LEU A 84 -11.17 8.17 -3.97
N ALA A 85 -10.24 7.24 -4.13
CA ALA A 85 -10.49 5.96 -4.80
C ALA A 85 -11.34 5.00 -3.96
N PHE A 86 -11.20 5.07 -2.63
CA PHE A 86 -11.98 4.26 -1.68
C PHE A 86 -13.26 4.95 -1.17
N GLU A 87 -13.53 6.19 -1.62
CA GLU A 87 -14.67 7.00 -1.19
C GLU A 87 -14.76 7.13 0.33
N LYS A 88 -13.63 7.49 0.95
CA LYS A 88 -13.48 7.66 2.41
C LYS A 88 -13.19 9.11 2.78
N ASP A 89 -13.42 9.42 4.06
CA ASP A 89 -12.88 10.64 4.65
C ASP A 89 -11.34 10.60 4.64
N MET A 90 -10.71 11.69 4.21
CA MET A 90 -9.26 11.73 4.03
C MET A 90 -8.52 11.65 5.36
N GLU A 91 -8.90 12.46 6.35
CA GLU A 91 -8.13 12.55 7.59
C GLU A 91 -8.26 11.26 8.40
N GLU A 92 -9.49 10.74 8.54
CA GLU A 92 -9.74 9.49 9.27
C GLU A 92 -9.03 8.31 8.61
N PHE A 93 -9.16 8.18 7.28
CA PHE A 93 -8.64 7.02 6.57
C PHE A 93 -7.11 7.00 6.49
N VAL A 94 -6.49 8.13 6.15
CA VAL A 94 -5.02 8.21 6.11
C VAL A 94 -4.43 8.00 7.51
N ARG A 95 -5.02 8.62 8.54
CA ARG A 95 -4.52 8.48 9.92
C ARG A 95 -4.63 7.06 10.45
N SER A 96 -5.78 6.41 10.26
CA SER A 96 -5.99 5.03 10.71
C SER A 96 -5.02 4.07 10.04
N VAL A 97 -4.88 4.12 8.72
CA VAL A 97 -3.97 3.27 7.97
C VAL A 97 -2.50 3.53 8.34
N ALA A 98 -2.09 4.80 8.46
CA ALA A 98 -0.73 5.15 8.87
C ALA A 98 -0.40 4.61 10.26
N ARG A 99 -1.34 4.73 11.21
CA ARG A 99 -1.18 4.19 12.56
C ARG A 99 -1.02 2.68 12.58
N ASP A 100 -1.84 1.96 11.81
CA ASP A 100 -1.77 0.50 11.72
C ASP A 100 -0.45 0.03 11.11
N VAL A 101 0.00 0.69 10.03
CA VAL A 101 1.30 0.42 9.40
C VAL A 101 2.45 0.66 10.38
N VAL A 102 2.46 1.79 11.09
CA VAL A 102 3.51 2.10 12.08
C VAL A 102 3.52 1.11 13.24
N ALA A 103 2.35 0.77 13.79
CA ALA A 103 2.25 -0.21 14.87
C ALA A 103 2.77 -1.58 14.45
N LEU A 104 2.44 -2.01 13.23
CA LEU A 104 2.87 -3.29 12.69
C LEU A 104 4.37 -3.30 12.39
N CYS A 105 4.89 -2.26 11.74
CA CYS A 105 6.31 -2.10 11.47
C CYS A 105 7.15 -2.07 12.74
N LYS A 106 6.69 -1.38 13.80
CA LYS A 106 7.34 -1.37 15.11
C LYS A 106 7.41 -2.76 15.74
N LYS A 107 6.35 -3.57 15.61
CA LYS A 107 6.29 -4.93 16.17
C LYS A 107 7.27 -5.88 15.49
N TYR A 108 7.53 -5.71 14.20
CA TYR A 108 8.34 -6.64 13.38
C TYR A 108 9.69 -6.05 12.95
N ASP A 109 10.09 -4.90 13.51
CA ASP A 109 11.32 -4.18 13.19
C ASP A 109 11.50 -3.93 11.69
N LYS A 110 10.50 -3.30 11.07
CA LYS A 110 10.49 -2.92 9.65
C LYS A 110 10.30 -1.42 9.49
N GLU A 111 10.66 -0.88 8.34
CA GLU A 111 10.42 0.52 8.02
C GLU A 111 8.97 0.74 7.54
N PRO A 112 8.19 1.65 8.15
CA PRO A 112 6.84 1.99 7.69
C PRO A 112 6.88 2.92 6.47
N GLN A 113 6.05 2.63 5.48
CA GLN A 113 5.84 3.48 4.30
C GLN A 113 4.36 3.77 4.06
N ILE A 114 4.03 4.97 3.59
CA ILE A 114 2.68 5.32 3.13
C ILE A 114 2.73 5.94 1.73
N TRP A 115 1.84 5.48 0.86
CA TRP A 115 1.61 6.03 -0.46
C TRP A 115 0.38 6.95 -0.45
N ILE A 116 0.57 8.22 -0.79
CA ILE A 116 -0.47 9.23 -0.82
C ILE A 116 -1.03 9.40 -2.23
N GLN A 117 -2.35 9.60 -2.34
CA GLN A 117 -3.01 9.85 -3.60
C GLN A 117 -2.71 11.26 -4.12
N GLY A 118 -2.16 11.32 -5.32
CA GLY A 118 -1.89 12.50 -6.15
C GLY A 118 -2.38 12.30 -7.59
N PHE A 119 -3.29 11.36 -7.84
CA PHE A 119 -3.95 11.14 -9.13
C PHE A 119 -5.47 11.30 -8.98
N ARG A 120 -6.16 11.66 -10.07
CA ARG A 120 -7.62 11.91 -10.11
C ARG A 120 -8.10 12.83 -8.98
N VAL A 121 -7.28 13.81 -8.60
CA VAL A 121 -7.65 14.81 -7.60
C VAL A 121 -8.59 15.83 -8.26
N PRO A 122 -9.82 16.01 -7.75
CA PRO A 122 -10.74 17.01 -8.25
C PRO A 122 -10.26 18.43 -7.93
N SER A 123 -10.66 19.39 -8.77
CA SER A 123 -10.43 20.80 -8.54
C SER A 123 -11.03 21.22 -7.19
N GLY A 124 -10.20 21.84 -6.36
CA GLY A 124 -10.56 22.33 -5.02
C GLY A 124 -10.20 21.39 -3.88
N ARG A 125 -9.62 20.21 -4.17
CA ARG A 125 -9.20 19.21 -3.18
C ARG A 125 -7.69 19.00 -3.12
N GLU A 126 -6.89 19.81 -3.80
CA GLU A 126 -5.43 19.66 -3.87
C GLU A 126 -4.75 19.82 -2.51
N ASP A 127 -5.30 20.67 -1.64
CA ASP A 127 -4.79 20.87 -0.29
C ASP A 127 -4.91 19.60 0.58
N GLU A 128 -5.83 18.69 0.24
CA GLU A 128 -5.94 17.40 0.92
C GLU A 128 -4.69 16.54 0.72
N VAL A 129 -4.03 16.64 -0.42
CA VAL A 129 -2.79 15.87 -0.72
C VAL A 129 -1.68 16.26 0.25
N LYS A 130 -1.50 17.57 0.45
CA LYS A 130 -0.53 18.10 1.43
C LYS A 130 -0.91 17.70 2.85
N ARG A 131 -2.20 17.84 3.21
CA ARG A 131 -2.68 17.46 4.53
C ARG A 131 -2.50 15.96 4.81
N ALA A 132 -2.74 15.10 3.83
CA ALA A 132 -2.54 13.66 3.96
C ALA A 132 -1.07 13.29 4.20
N ILE A 133 -0.13 13.96 3.52
CA ILE A 133 1.33 13.83 3.79
C ILE A 133 1.64 14.25 5.23
N ASP A 134 1.09 15.39 5.68
CA ASP A 134 1.31 15.88 7.03
C ASP A 134 0.78 14.89 8.09
N ILE A 135 -0.39 14.28 7.86
CA ILE A 135 -1.00 13.28 8.74
C ILE A 135 -0.16 12.01 8.82
N ALA A 136 0.31 11.47 7.68
CA ALA A 136 1.15 10.28 7.68
C ALA A 136 2.43 10.50 8.51
N ARG A 137 3.02 11.70 8.42
CA ARG A 137 4.16 12.10 9.25
C ARG A 137 3.80 12.24 10.72
N GLU A 138 2.67 12.87 11.06
CA GLU A 138 2.19 13.00 12.45
C GLU A 138 2.07 11.63 13.15
N GLU A 139 1.68 10.58 12.43
CA GLU A 139 1.59 9.21 12.95
C GLU A 139 2.95 8.48 12.97
N GLY A 140 4.03 9.10 12.49
CA GLY A 140 5.41 8.59 12.58
C GLY A 140 5.97 7.95 11.31
N VAL A 141 5.36 8.19 10.14
CA VAL A 141 5.86 7.68 8.86
C VAL A 141 6.83 8.69 8.24
N ASN A 142 8.10 8.30 8.08
CA ASN A 142 9.12 9.14 7.43
C ASN A 142 9.35 8.77 5.95
N ASN A 143 9.02 7.54 5.55
CA ASN A 143 9.08 7.08 4.17
C ASN A 143 7.71 7.29 3.51
N ILE A 144 7.54 8.43 2.85
CA ILE A 144 6.27 8.80 2.21
C ILE A 144 6.49 8.87 0.70
N ALA A 145 5.64 8.19 -0.05
CA ALA A 145 5.59 8.26 -1.51
C ALA A 145 4.27 8.88 -1.96
N VAL A 146 4.23 9.42 -3.18
CA VAL A 146 3.00 9.93 -3.79
C VAL A 146 2.81 9.23 -5.12
N TRP A 147 1.64 8.63 -5.31
CA TRP A 147 1.20 8.18 -6.63
C TRP A 147 0.16 9.16 -7.16
N SER A 148 0.29 9.81 -8.31
CA SER A 148 1.39 9.68 -9.27
C SER A 148 2.17 10.97 -9.41
N TYR A 149 3.39 10.83 -9.92
CA TYR A 149 4.24 11.92 -10.33
C TYR A 149 3.49 12.94 -11.21
N GLY A 150 3.70 14.23 -10.94
CA GLY A 150 3.16 15.34 -11.74
C GLY A 150 1.63 15.41 -11.80
N GLY A 151 0.92 14.90 -10.79
CA GLY A 151 -0.54 14.91 -10.82
C GLY A 151 -1.15 13.99 -11.91
N SER A 152 -0.36 13.06 -12.44
CA SER A 152 -0.69 12.22 -13.60
C SER A 152 -0.94 12.99 -14.91
N GLU A 153 -0.32 14.16 -15.10
CA GLU A 153 -0.51 14.98 -16.32
C GLU A 153 -0.34 14.19 -17.62
N CYS A 154 0.65 13.30 -17.70
CA CYS A 154 0.91 12.50 -18.90
C CYS A 154 -0.02 11.27 -19.06
N MET A 155 -0.98 11.04 -18.15
CA MET A 155 -1.83 9.86 -18.12
C MET A 155 -3.32 10.25 -18.09
N SER A 156 -3.94 10.36 -19.27
CA SER A 156 -5.28 10.94 -19.45
C SER A 156 -6.37 10.34 -18.56
N TYR A 157 -6.30 9.04 -18.24
CA TYR A 157 -7.28 8.39 -17.36
C TYR A 157 -7.06 8.67 -15.87
N LEU A 158 -5.82 8.92 -15.45
CA LEU A 158 -5.44 9.14 -14.05
C LEU A 158 -5.19 10.62 -13.74
N GLN A 159 -5.22 11.48 -14.75
CA GLN A 159 -4.94 12.90 -14.64
C GLN A 159 -5.85 13.57 -13.59
N SER A 160 -5.23 14.34 -12.70
CA SER A 160 -5.96 15.25 -11.80
C SER A 160 -6.47 16.46 -12.58
N GLU A 161 -7.54 17.11 -12.13
CA GLU A 161 -8.12 18.24 -12.87
C GLU A 161 -7.16 19.44 -12.95
N ARG A 162 -6.33 19.62 -11.92
CA ARG A 162 -5.25 20.64 -11.87
C ARG A 162 -3.92 19.98 -11.48
N PRO A 163 -3.26 19.28 -12.41
CA PRO A 163 -2.09 18.44 -12.08
C PRO A 163 -0.90 19.25 -11.56
N GLU A 164 -0.67 20.46 -12.09
CA GLU A 164 0.38 21.36 -11.60
C GLU A 164 0.15 21.79 -10.14
N GLU A 165 -1.09 22.11 -9.77
CA GLU A 165 -1.42 22.50 -8.38
C GLU A 165 -1.25 21.31 -7.41
N VAL A 166 -1.67 20.11 -7.81
CA VAL A 166 -1.38 18.88 -7.04
C VAL A 166 0.13 18.72 -6.84
N TRP A 167 0.92 18.87 -7.91
CA TRP A 167 2.37 18.68 -7.83
C TRP A 167 3.06 19.76 -7.00
N LYS A 168 2.56 20.99 -7.04
CA LYS A 168 2.98 22.08 -6.17
C LYS A 168 2.73 21.74 -4.70
N ARG A 169 1.55 21.21 -4.35
CA ARG A 169 1.24 20.79 -2.97
C ARG A 169 2.13 19.67 -2.46
N VAL A 170 2.41 18.68 -3.30
CA VAL A 170 3.37 17.61 -3.00
C VAL A 170 4.77 18.19 -2.77
N SER A 171 5.21 19.08 -3.66
CA SER A 171 6.54 19.70 -3.58
C SER A 171 6.70 20.56 -2.33
N GLU A 172 5.69 21.37 -2.00
CA GLU A 172 5.64 22.16 -0.76
C GLU A 172 5.72 21.26 0.48
N ALA A 173 4.95 20.16 0.51
CA ALA A 173 4.94 19.21 1.61
C ALA A 173 6.33 18.58 1.80
N PHE A 174 6.94 18.09 0.73
CA PHE A 174 8.25 17.41 0.77
C PHE A 174 9.43 18.35 1.04
N ASN A 175 9.40 19.59 0.52
CA ASN A 175 10.42 20.58 0.86
C ASN A 175 10.36 20.96 2.35
N GLY A 176 9.15 21.09 2.90
CA GLY A 176 8.95 21.27 4.34
C GLY A 176 9.46 20.12 5.21
N LEU A 177 9.75 18.94 4.63
CA LEU A 177 10.41 17.82 5.31
C LEU A 177 11.93 17.95 5.37
N ARG A 178 12.55 18.69 4.43
CA ARG A 178 14.02 18.83 4.35
C ARG A 178 14.56 19.92 5.28
N ASP A 179 13.74 20.92 5.57
CA ASP A 179 14.15 22.12 6.32
C ASP A 179 14.02 21.97 7.86
N ARG A 180 13.87 20.73 8.36
CA ARG A 180 13.72 20.42 9.79
C ARG A 180 14.63 19.26 10.19
#